data_AF-A0A7K4YNG7-F1
#
_entry.id   AF-A0A7K4YNG7-F1
#
_cell.length_a   1.000
_cell.length_b   1.000
_cell.length_c   1.000
_cell.angle_alpha   90.00
_cell.angle_beta   90.00
_cell.angle_gamma   90.00
#
_symmetry.space_group_name_H-M   'P 1'
#
loop_
_entity.id
_entity.type
_entity.pdbx_description
1 polymer ?
#
loop_
_entity_poly.entity_id
_entity_poly.type
_entity_poly.pdbx_seq_one_letter_code
_entity_poly.pdbx_strand_id
1 'polypeptide(L)'
;DPSGTFVQLRLSLVQTNCGKRAPHRHNCRTLENGRKPTCLACYKFDTGDNPKVLDKYYNCGPSHHLAVKEIKRRDEAECRAVEEAGRAGDPLYLPGMFAFSVGLPA
;
A
#
# COMPACT_ATOMS: atom_id res chain seq x y z
N ASP A 1 11.52 10.11 8.10
CA ASP A 1 11.80 10.12 6.66
C ASP A 1 10.76 11.01 5.99
N PRO A 2 11.13 12.04 5.23
CA PRO A 2 10.23 13.16 4.90
C PRO A 2 9.04 12.84 3.99
N SER A 3 8.83 11.58 3.62
CA SER A 3 7.85 11.20 2.59
C SER A 3 6.64 10.44 3.11
N GLY A 4 6.49 10.28 4.44
CA GLY A 4 5.31 9.63 5.02
C GLY A 4 5.40 8.11 5.21
N THR A 5 4.42 7.53 5.89
CA THR A 5 4.40 6.12 6.30
C THR A 5 3.85 5.23 5.20
N PHE A 6 4.62 4.23 4.77
CA PHE A 6 4.14 3.18 3.87
C PHE A 6 3.69 1.95 4.67
N VAL A 7 2.54 1.39 4.31
CA VAL A 7 1.95 0.21 4.96
C VAL A 7 1.57 -0.81 3.89
N GLN A 8 2.12 -2.01 4.00
CA GLN A 8 1.80 -3.16 3.16
C GLN A 8 1.13 -4.25 4.00
N LEU A 9 -0.07 -4.66 3.58
CA LEU A 9 -0.89 -5.68 4.24
C LEU A 9 -1.14 -6.84 3.27
N ARG A 10 -0.86 -8.06 3.71
CA ARG A 10 -1.23 -9.28 2.99
C ARG A 10 -2.24 -10.05 3.83
N LEU A 11 -3.44 -10.21 3.30
CA LEU A 11 -4.60 -10.76 4.01
C LEU A 11 -5.10 -12.00 3.28
N SER A 12 -5.29 -13.11 3.99
CA SER A 12 -5.96 -14.28 3.43
C SER A 12 -7.42 -14.25 3.81
N LEU A 13 -8.30 -14.23 2.81
CA LEU A 13 -9.74 -14.28 3.02
C LEU A 13 -10.23 -15.73 3.00
N VAL A 14 -11.35 -15.98 3.66
CA VAL A 14 -12.06 -17.25 3.64
C VAL A 14 -13.48 -17.02 3.13
N GLN A 15 -13.93 -17.85 2.20
CA GLN A 15 -15.30 -17.79 1.73
C GLN A 15 -16.26 -18.16 2.87
N THR A 16 -17.37 -17.41 2.97
CA THR A 16 -18.43 -17.68 3.92
C THR A 16 -19.71 -18.10 3.21
N ASN A 17 -20.67 -18.61 3.97
CA ASN A 17 -22.00 -18.96 3.46
C ASN A 17 -22.90 -17.75 3.17
N CYS A 18 -22.46 -16.54 3.52
CA CYS A 18 -23.21 -15.31 3.30
C CYS A 18 -23.04 -14.75 1.89
N GLY A 19 -24.11 -14.15 1.37
CA GLY A 19 -24.04 -13.34 0.15
C GLY A 19 -23.26 -12.04 0.38
N LYS A 20 -22.48 -11.60 -0.62
CA LYS A 20 -21.63 -10.39 -0.55
C LYS A 20 -22.40 -9.10 -0.17
N ARG A 21 -23.67 -9.00 -0.61
CA ARG A 21 -24.57 -7.86 -0.36
C ARG A 21 -25.59 -8.12 0.74
N ALA A 22 -25.44 -9.20 1.53
CA ALA A 22 -26.36 -9.48 2.62
C ALA A 22 -26.27 -8.36 3.69
N PRO A 23 -27.42 -7.86 4.19
CA PRO A 23 -27.46 -6.76 5.17
C PRO A 23 -26.93 -7.17 6.55
N HIS A 24 -26.96 -8.46 6.89
CA HIS A 24 -26.46 -8.98 8.17
C HIS A 24 -25.21 -9.82 7.95
N ARG A 25 -24.04 -9.28 8.30
CA ARG A 25 -22.73 -9.94 8.17
C ARG A 25 -22.25 -10.60 9.48
N HIS A 26 -23.03 -10.48 10.55
CA HIS A 26 -22.59 -10.80 11.91
C HIS A 26 -22.58 -12.30 12.23
N ASN A 27 -23.23 -13.16 11.42
CA ASN A 27 -23.36 -14.60 11.66
C ASN A 27 -22.89 -15.47 10.48
N CYS A 28 -21.94 -14.97 9.69
CA CYS A 28 -21.43 -15.68 8.53
C CYS A 28 -20.48 -16.80 8.95
N ARG A 29 -20.82 -18.04 8.60
CA ARG A 29 -19.97 -19.21 8.84
C ARG A 29 -18.98 -19.38 7.70
N THR A 30 -17.76 -19.78 8.02
CA THR A 30 -16.74 -20.13 7.04
C THR A 30 -17.15 -21.40 6.30
N LEU A 31 -16.82 -21.48 5.01
CA LEU A 31 -16.98 -22.70 4.22
C LEU A 31 -15.63 -23.42 4.16
N GLU A 32 -15.56 -24.66 4.66
CA GLU A 32 -14.30 -25.41 4.76
C GLU A 32 -13.64 -25.64 3.40
N ASN A 33 -14.44 -25.98 2.39
CA ASN A 33 -14.02 -26.16 0.99
C ASN A 33 -14.24 -24.91 0.12
N GLY A 34 -14.35 -23.75 0.77
CA GLY A 34 -14.52 -22.47 0.09
C GLY A 34 -13.22 -21.94 -0.52
N ARG A 35 -13.34 -20.94 -1.40
CA ARG A 35 -12.17 -20.23 -1.94
C ARG A 35 -11.42 -19.50 -0.83
N LYS A 36 -10.08 -19.53 -0.89
CA LYS A 36 -9.19 -18.84 0.06
C LYS A 36 -8.28 -17.83 -0.66
N PRO A 37 -8.83 -16.74 -1.23
CA PRO A 37 -8.02 -15.80 -1.98
C PRO A 37 -7.12 -15.00 -1.04
N THR A 38 -5.93 -14.65 -1.52
CA THR A 38 -5.02 -13.73 -0.83
C THR A 38 -5.16 -12.35 -1.45
N CYS A 39 -5.31 -11.35 -0.60
CA CYS A 39 -5.33 -9.94 -0.96
C CYS A 39 -4.02 -9.27 -0.57
N LEU A 40 -3.59 -8.34 -1.40
CA LEU A 40 -2.55 -7.38 -1.08
C LEU A 40 -3.19 -6.00 -1.01
N ALA A 41 -2.83 -5.21 0.00
CA ALA A 41 -3.18 -3.81 0.10
C ALA A 41 -1.94 -3.01 0.51
N CYS A 42 -1.72 -1.90 -0.17
CA CYS A 42 -0.58 -1.01 0.00
C CYS A 42 -1.12 0.41 0.13
N TYR A 43 -0.67 1.11 1.16
CA TYR A 43 -1.10 2.46 1.47
C TYR A 43 0.12 3.31 1.76
N LYS A 44 0.10 4.54 1.26
CA LYS A 44 1.04 5.57 1.64
C LYS A 44 0.30 6.66 2.38
N PHE A 45 0.75 7.00 3.57
CA PHE A 45 0.20 8.04 4.41
C PHE A 45 1.17 9.23 4.45
N ASP A 46 0.65 10.44 4.48
CA ASP A 46 1.41 11.66 4.74
C ASP A 46 1.87 11.75 6.21
N THR A 47 2.83 12.62 6.51
CA THR A 47 3.39 12.87 7.84
C THR A 47 2.61 13.86 8.71
N GLY A 48 1.50 14.44 8.20
CA GLY A 48 0.71 15.42 8.96
C GLY A 48 0.01 14.83 10.20
N ASP A 49 -0.34 15.71 11.15
CA ASP A 49 -1.03 15.36 12.42
C ASP A 49 -2.35 14.59 12.23
N ASN A 50 -2.98 14.74 11.05
CA ASN A 50 -4.06 13.89 10.58
C ASN A 50 -3.62 13.21 9.26
N PRO A 51 -2.98 12.04 9.34
CA PRO A 51 -2.30 11.42 8.19
C PRO A 51 -3.30 11.05 7.11
N LYS A 52 -3.21 11.72 5.96
CA LYS A 52 -4.03 11.44 4.78
C LYS A 52 -3.37 10.39 3.92
N VAL A 53 -4.19 9.58 3.23
CA VAL A 53 -3.69 8.63 2.25
C VAL A 53 -3.22 9.40 1.01
N LEU A 54 -1.92 9.37 0.74
CA LEU A 54 -1.30 9.94 -0.45
C LEU A 54 -1.59 9.08 -1.68
N ASP A 55 -1.41 7.77 -1.55
CA ASP A 55 -1.74 6.81 -2.61
C ASP A 55 -2.09 5.44 -2.01
N LYS A 56 -2.81 4.62 -2.78
CA LYS A 56 -3.24 3.30 -2.38
C LYS A 56 -3.38 2.34 -3.55
N TYR A 57 -3.01 1.10 -3.30
CA TYR A 57 -3.24 -0.02 -4.19
C TYR A 57 -3.84 -1.18 -3.41
N TYR A 58 -4.85 -1.86 -3.95
CA TYR A 58 -5.33 -3.10 -3.36
C TYR A 58 -5.85 -4.04 -4.44
N ASN A 59 -5.50 -5.31 -4.30
CA ASN A 59 -5.94 -6.36 -5.20
C ASN A 59 -6.20 -7.64 -4.42
N CYS A 60 -7.37 -8.24 -4.65
CA CYS A 60 -7.72 -9.56 -4.18
C CYS A 60 -7.73 -10.49 -5.39
N GLY A 61 -6.56 -11.05 -5.70
CA GLY A 61 -6.36 -11.83 -6.90
C GLY A 61 -7.27 -13.07 -6.97
N PRO A 62 -7.57 -13.57 -8.19
CA PRO A 62 -8.25 -14.83 -8.38
C PRO A 62 -7.43 -15.98 -7.80
N SER A 63 -8.11 -16.98 -7.23
CA SER A 63 -7.48 -18.19 -6.66
C SER A 63 -6.88 -19.13 -7.73
N HIS A 64 -6.86 -18.73 -9.01
CA HIS A 64 -6.45 -19.60 -10.10
C HIS A 64 -4.93 -19.57 -10.27
N HIS A 65 -4.29 -20.71 -10.02
CA HIS A 65 -2.83 -20.87 -9.95
C HIS A 65 -2.07 -20.37 -11.19
N LEU A 66 -2.68 -20.42 -12.38
CA LEU A 66 -2.01 -20.07 -13.64
C LEU A 66 -1.65 -18.57 -13.78
N ALA A 67 -2.36 -17.67 -13.10
CA ALA A 67 -2.10 -16.23 -13.17
C ALA A 67 -1.36 -15.68 -11.93
N VAL A 68 -1.08 -16.52 -10.92
CA VAL A 68 -0.59 -16.06 -9.61
C VAL A 68 0.76 -15.36 -9.71
N LYS A 69 1.68 -15.87 -10.54
CA LYS A 69 3.03 -15.30 -10.66
C LYS A 69 3.02 -13.94 -11.33
N GLU A 70 2.21 -13.77 -12.38
CA GLU A 70 2.09 -12.51 -13.11
C GLU A 70 1.38 -11.45 -12.25
N ILE A 71 0.28 -11.84 -11.60
CA ILE A 71 -0.46 -10.96 -10.70
C ILE A 71 0.44 -10.53 -9.54
N LYS A 72 1.19 -11.45 -8.93
CA LYS A 72 2.15 -11.11 -7.87
C LYS A 72 3.18 -10.08 -8.34
N ARG A 73 3.77 -10.28 -9.52
CA ARG A 73 4.76 -9.33 -10.06
C ARG A 73 4.16 -7.95 -10.31
N ARG A 74 2.94 -7.91 -10.85
CA ARG A 74 2.20 -6.67 -11.08
C ARG A 74 1.88 -5.98 -9.75
N ASP A 75 1.30 -6.72 -8.81
CA ASP A 75 0.94 -6.25 -7.46
C ASP A 75 2.17 -5.64 -6.74
N GLU A 76 3.35 -6.28 -6.85
CA GLU A 76 4.61 -5.77 -6.30
C GLU A 76 5.12 -4.51 -7.00
N ALA A 77 4.88 -4.34 -8.29
CA ALA A 77 5.23 -3.12 -9.03
C ALA A 77 4.31 -1.95 -8.62
N GLU A 78 3.01 -2.20 -8.53
CA GLU A 78 2.02 -1.19 -8.12
C GLU A 78 2.25 -0.75 -6.66
N CYS A 79 2.53 -1.68 -5.75
CA CYS A 79 2.86 -1.34 -4.37
C CYS A 79 4.14 -0.52 -4.23
N ARG A 80 5.15 -0.78 -5.07
CA ARG A 80 6.34 0.08 -5.13
C ARG A 80 6.00 1.48 -5.61
N ALA A 81 5.14 1.63 -6.62
CA ALA A 81 4.69 2.95 -7.06
C ALA A 81 4.00 3.73 -5.92
N VAL A 82 3.17 3.06 -5.12
CA VAL A 82 2.57 3.64 -3.91
C VAL A 82 3.61 4.02 -2.86
N GLU A 83 4.66 3.22 -2.66
CA GLU A 83 5.74 3.52 -1.72
C GLU A 83 6.51 4.80 -2.11
N GLU A 84 6.76 4.98 -3.41
CA GLU A 84 7.40 6.17 -3.99
C GLU A 84 6.48 7.40 -4.01
N ALA A 85 5.18 7.24 -3.78
CA ALA A 85 4.26 8.37 -3.72
C ALA A 85 4.69 9.35 -2.62
N GLY A 86 4.81 10.63 -2.97
CA GLY A 86 5.30 11.68 -2.05
C GLY A 86 6.82 11.79 -1.92
N ARG A 87 7.62 10.87 -2.50
CA ARG A 87 9.09 11.08 -2.63
C ARG A 87 9.45 12.12 -3.69
N ALA A 88 8.60 12.34 -4.68
CA ALA A 88 8.77 13.37 -5.71
C ALA A 88 8.49 14.81 -5.19
N GLY A 89 8.17 14.97 -3.90
CA GLY A 89 7.88 16.25 -3.26
C GLY A 89 9.12 17.08 -2.86
N ASP A 90 10.33 16.57 -3.10
CA ASP A 90 11.55 17.40 -3.03
C ASP A 90 12.22 17.52 -4.41
N PRO A 91 11.60 18.23 -5.38
CA PRO A 91 12.24 18.57 -6.65
C PRO A 91 13.30 19.67 -6.49
N LEU A 92 13.67 20.07 -5.26
CA LEU A 92 14.57 21.21 -5.01
C LEU A 92 15.75 20.92 -4.07
N TYR A 93 16.03 19.68 -3.68
CA TYR A 93 17.36 19.38 -3.15
C TYR A 93 18.37 19.21 -4.30
N LEU A 94 18.74 20.34 -4.90
CA LEU A 94 19.93 20.46 -5.72
C LEU A 94 21.13 20.60 -4.76
N PRO A 95 22.06 19.63 -4.71
CA PRO A 95 23.29 19.78 -3.94
C PRO A 95 24.05 21.01 -4.49
N GLY A 96 24.04 22.13 -3.75
CA GLY A 96 24.62 23.39 -4.19
C GLY A 96 23.83 24.67 -3.83
N MET A 97 22.58 24.59 -3.37
CA MET A 97 21.81 25.80 -3.00
C MET A 97 22.27 26.50 -1.72
N PHE A 98 23.04 25.84 -0.88
CA PHE A 98 23.63 26.44 0.31
C PHE A 98 25.15 26.34 0.26
N ALA A 99 25.81 27.42 -0.12
CA ALA A 99 27.24 27.62 0.12
C ALA A 99 27.38 28.35 1.46
N PHE A 100 27.57 27.62 2.55
CA PHE A 100 27.93 28.22 3.82
C PHE A 100 29.43 28.57 3.76
N SER A 101 29.76 29.84 3.58
CA SER A 101 31.09 30.33 3.90
C SER A 101 31.17 30.56 5.41
N VAL A 102 32.00 29.79 6.08
CA VAL A 102 32.39 30.08 7.46
C VAL A 102 33.20 31.38 7.43
N GLY A 103 32.59 32.49 7.88
CA GLY A 103 33.30 33.75 8.08
C GLY A 103 34.33 33.58 9.18
N LEU A 104 35.59 33.89 8.90
CA LEU A 104 36.64 33.92 9.92
C LEU A 104 36.36 35.07 10.91
N PRO A 105 36.60 34.86 12.22
CA PRO A 105 36.41 35.89 13.23
C PRO A 105 37.41 37.05 13.05
N ALA A 106 36.93 38.27 13.32
CA ALA A 106 37.70 39.52 13.30
C ALA A 106 38.62 39.65 14.52
#